data_AF-A0A494TR77-F1
#
_entry.id   AF-A0A494TR77-F1
#
_cell.length_a   1.000
_cell.length_b   1.000
_cell.length_c   1.000
_cell.angle_alpha   90.00
_cell.angle_beta   90.00
_cell.angle_gamma   90.00
#
_symmetry.space_group_name_H-M   'P 1'
#
loop_
_entity.id
_entity.type
_entity.pdbx_description
1 polymer ?
#
loop_
_entity_poly.entity_id
_entity_poly.type
_entity_poly.pdbx_seq_one_letter_code
_entity_poly.pdbx_strand_id
1 'polypeptide(L)'
;MTQIYDKTGRSIAAGDVLKVYHFTGARWRKRHFMFKQVMRETTLGKNENAAPYFFVSHLTLTPEGERDSGYYLALDGKHHADIEIVQGLVWHHDRPRVAAPASSRAPDWPVAMSRELAGAGG
;
A
#
# COMPACT_ATOMS: atom_id res chain seq x y z
N MET A 1 11.98 4.91 15.27
CA MET A 1 11.18 3.95 14.49
C MET A 1 10.89 4.59 13.15
N THR A 2 11.21 3.89 12.05
CA THR A 2 10.92 4.39 10.71
C THR A 2 9.46 4.12 10.42
N GLN A 3 8.70 5.15 10.01
CA GLN A 3 7.26 5.08 9.83
C GLN A 3 6.92 5.08 8.34
N ILE A 4 5.84 4.41 7.93
CA ILE A 4 5.37 4.41 6.54
C ILE A 4 4.04 5.16 6.43
N TYR A 5 3.74 5.65 5.22
CA TYR A 5 2.65 6.57 4.99
C TYR A 5 1.71 6.08 3.88
N ASP A 6 0.40 6.26 4.08
CA ASP A 6 -0.63 6.04 3.04
C ASP A 6 -0.59 7.15 1.98
N LYS A 7 -1.26 7.00 0.83
CA LYS A 7 -1.28 7.98 -0.27
C LYS A 7 -1.61 9.42 0.13
N THR A 8 -2.24 9.60 1.28
CA THR A 8 -2.69 10.90 1.80
C THR A 8 -1.74 11.50 2.83
N GLY A 9 -0.61 10.83 3.08
CA GLY A 9 0.46 11.27 3.98
C GLY A 9 0.23 10.88 5.44
N ARG A 10 -0.80 10.08 5.74
CA ARG A 10 -1.05 9.62 7.12
C ARG A 10 -0.16 8.44 7.42
N SER A 11 0.41 8.43 8.62
CA SER A 11 1.15 7.26 9.09
C SER A 11 0.24 6.04 9.20
N ILE A 12 0.71 4.91 8.67
CA ILE A 12 0.05 3.61 8.82
C ILE A 12 0.45 3.03 10.17
N ALA A 13 -0.53 2.48 10.90
CA ALA A 13 -0.35 1.89 12.21
C ALA A 13 -1.21 0.62 12.37
N ALA A 14 -0.89 -0.19 13.39
CA ALA A 14 -1.70 -1.34 13.77
C ALA A 14 -3.15 -0.93 14.08
N GLY A 15 -4.11 -1.73 13.61
CA GLY A 15 -5.54 -1.46 13.68
C GLY A 15 -6.11 -0.70 12.48
N ASP A 16 -5.29 -0.18 11.56
CA ASP A 16 -5.79 0.47 10.35
C ASP A 16 -6.36 -0.54 9.35
N VAL A 17 -7.44 -0.15 8.68
CA VAL A 17 -7.99 -0.83 7.51
C VAL A 17 -7.52 -0.09 6.27
N LEU A 18 -6.86 -0.82 5.39
CA LEU A 18 -6.24 -0.33 4.18
C LEU A 18 -7.08 -0.69 2.97
N LYS A 19 -7.34 0.28 2.10
CA LYS A 19 -7.78 0.07 0.72
C LYS A 19 -6.55 0.05 -0.17
N VAL A 20 -6.21 -1.12 -0.68
CA VAL A 20 -5.00 -1.38 -1.47
C VAL A 20 -5.39 -1.57 -2.92
N TYR A 21 -4.78 -0.83 -3.84
CA TYR A 21 -4.97 -1.07 -5.28
C TYR A 21 -4.43 -2.44 -5.66
N HIS A 22 -5.23 -3.23 -6.39
CA HIS A 22 -4.81 -4.56 -6.84
C HIS A 22 -4.57 -4.62 -8.34
N PHE A 23 -5.56 -4.23 -9.14
CA PHE A 23 -5.44 -4.20 -10.60
C PHE A 23 -6.49 -3.28 -11.24
N THR A 24 -6.33 -3.06 -12.54
CA THR A 24 -7.31 -2.36 -13.38
C THR A 24 -7.93 -3.35 -14.35
N GLY A 25 -9.26 -3.49 -14.32
CA GLY A 25 -9.98 -4.45 -15.16
C GLY A 25 -9.83 -4.14 -16.64
N ALA A 26 -9.60 -5.19 -17.46
CA ALA A 26 -9.28 -5.04 -18.88
C ALA A 26 -10.40 -4.37 -19.71
N ARG A 27 -11.66 -4.71 -19.42
CA ARG A 27 -12.81 -4.29 -20.25
C ARG A 27 -13.21 -2.83 -20.03
N TRP A 28 -13.27 -2.39 -18.78
CA TRP A 28 -13.84 -1.08 -18.41
C TRP A 28 -12.82 -0.14 -17.76
N ARG A 29 -11.54 -0.55 -17.69
CA ARG A 29 -10.48 0.18 -17.00
C ARG A 29 -10.85 0.57 -15.56
N LYS A 30 -11.76 -0.19 -14.94
CA LYS A 30 -12.19 0.02 -13.55
C LYS A 30 -11.07 -0.43 -12.61
N ARG A 31 -10.75 0.40 -11.63
CA ARG A 31 -9.78 0.06 -10.58
C ARG A 31 -10.43 -0.87 -9.56
N HIS A 32 -9.76 -1.97 -9.27
CA HIS A 32 -10.15 -2.93 -8.24
C HIS A 32 -9.21 -2.79 -7.05
N PHE A 33 -9.81 -2.81 -5.88
CA PHE A 33 -9.13 -2.63 -4.61
C PHE A 33 -9.41 -3.84 -3.73
N MET A 34 -8.43 -4.21 -2.92
CA MET A 34 -8.63 -5.12 -1.79
C MET A 34 -8.62 -4.34 -0.49
N PHE A 35 -9.40 -4.81 0.46
CA PHE A 35 -9.35 -4.30 1.82
C PHE A 35 -8.51 -5.26 2.67
N LYS A 36 -7.65 -4.70 3.51
CA LYS A 36 -6.70 -5.42 4.38
C LYS A 36 -6.66 -4.76 5.74
N GLN A 37 -6.24 -5.49 6.78
CA GLN A 37 -6.10 -4.94 8.13
C GLN A 37 -4.65 -5.04 8.61
N VAL A 38 -4.11 -3.95 9.15
CA VAL A 38 -2.81 -3.95 9.82
C VAL A 38 -2.97 -4.57 11.20
N MET A 39 -2.33 -5.70 11.44
CA MET A 39 -2.55 -6.47 12.67
C MET A 39 -1.58 -6.08 13.77
N ARG A 40 -0.28 -6.15 13.49
CA ARG A 40 0.79 -5.93 14.47
C ARG A 40 2.09 -5.54 13.80
N GLU A 41 2.96 -4.91 14.56
CA GLU A 41 4.38 -4.81 14.23
C GLU A 41 5.08 -6.15 14.52
N THR A 42 6.07 -6.48 13.72
CA THR A 42 6.89 -7.68 13.86
C THR A 42 8.30 -7.40 13.36
N THR A 43 9.27 -8.16 13.86
CA THR A 43 10.63 -8.13 13.32
C THR A 43 10.84 -9.37 12.47
N LEU A 44 11.28 -9.21 11.22
CA LEU A 44 11.64 -10.30 10.32
C LEU A 44 13.12 -10.26 9.97
N GLY A 45 13.72 -11.42 9.75
CA GLY A 45 15.14 -11.57 9.46
C GLY A 45 15.88 -12.33 10.57
N LYS A 46 17.18 -12.52 10.39
CA LYS A 46 18.07 -13.15 11.38
C LYS A 46 19.21 -12.20 11.72
N ASN A 47 19.59 -12.16 13.00
CA ASN A 47 20.72 -11.40 13.52
C ASN A 47 20.69 -9.92 13.08
N GLU A 48 21.80 -9.42 12.56
CA GLU A 48 22.00 -8.04 12.09
C GLU A 48 21.08 -7.60 10.94
N ASN A 49 20.45 -8.54 10.22
CA ASN A 49 19.51 -8.23 9.13
C ASN A 49 18.05 -8.16 9.59
N ALA A 50 17.80 -8.22 10.90
CA ALA A 50 16.47 -8.09 11.47
C ALA A 50 15.91 -6.69 11.24
N ALA A 51 14.76 -6.59 10.58
CA ALA A 51 14.11 -5.32 10.25
C ALA A 51 12.63 -5.31 10.69
N PRO A 52 12.07 -4.12 10.98
CA PRO A 52 10.67 -3.99 11.39
C PRO A 52 9.72 -4.06 10.18
N TYR A 53 8.60 -4.77 10.37
CA TYR A 53 7.51 -4.93 9.42
C TYR A 53 6.16 -4.81 10.14
N PHE A 54 5.12 -4.46 9.40
CA PHE A 54 3.75 -4.76 9.78
C PHE A 54 3.32 -6.09 9.16
N PHE A 55 2.64 -6.93 9.93
CA PHE A 55 1.81 -7.99 9.35
C PHE A 55 0.46 -7.41 8.93
N VAL A 56 0.14 -7.52 7.64
CA VAL A 56 -1.08 -7.01 7.03
C VAL A 56 -1.93 -8.20 6.57
N SER A 57 -3.04 -8.43 7.27
CA SER A 57 -3.91 -9.58 7.04
C SER A 57 -4.97 -9.32 5.98
N HIS A 58 -5.39 -10.39 5.32
CA HIS A 58 -6.59 -10.41 4.50
C HIS A 58 -7.82 -10.34 5.43
N LEU A 59 -8.92 -9.69 5.02
CA LEU A 59 -10.14 -9.61 5.85
C LEU A 59 -10.81 -10.98 6.09
N THR A 60 -10.32 -12.04 5.46
CA THR A 60 -10.71 -13.42 5.76
C THR A 60 -10.19 -13.91 7.11
N LEU A 61 -9.28 -13.17 7.76
CA LEU A 61 -8.70 -13.46 9.08
C LEU A 61 -8.13 -14.89 9.19
N THR A 62 -7.63 -15.42 8.07
CA THR A 62 -6.95 -16.71 8.03
C THR A 62 -5.73 -16.67 8.97
N PRO A 63 -5.48 -17.72 9.78
CA PRO A 63 -4.38 -17.75 10.73
C PRO A 63 -3.03 -17.38 10.10
N GLU A 64 -2.22 -16.58 10.81
CA GLU A 64 -0.88 -16.20 10.35
C GLU A 64 -0.01 -17.45 10.10
N GLY A 65 0.60 -17.55 8.92
CA GLY A 65 1.41 -18.69 8.50
C GLY A 65 0.68 -19.67 7.59
N GLU A 66 -0.63 -19.54 7.43
CA GLU A 66 -1.38 -20.26 6.42
C GLU A 66 -1.38 -19.56 5.06
N ARG A 67 -1.75 -20.28 4.01
CA ARG A 67 -1.89 -19.71 2.67
C ARG A 67 -2.95 -18.61 2.69
N ASP A 68 -2.63 -17.47 2.09
CA ASP A 68 -3.51 -16.29 2.00
C ASP A 68 -3.76 -15.55 3.33
N SER A 69 -2.94 -15.80 4.37
CA SER A 69 -3.09 -15.14 5.68
C SER A 69 -2.81 -13.63 5.66
N GLY A 70 -1.94 -13.18 4.77
CA GLY A 70 -1.44 -11.80 4.75
C GLY A 70 -0.14 -11.61 4.01
N TYR A 71 0.41 -10.41 4.13
CA TYR A 71 1.75 -10.07 3.69
C TYR A 71 2.43 -9.17 4.71
N TYR A 72 3.75 -9.02 4.57
CA TYR A 72 4.54 -8.15 5.44
C TYR A 72 4.87 -6.85 4.71
N LEU A 73 4.63 -5.72 5.39
CA LEU A 73 4.88 -4.38 4.89
C LEU A 73 6.04 -3.76 5.66
N ALA A 74 7.16 -3.49 4.99
CA ALA A 74 8.37 -2.99 5.63
C ALA A 74 8.16 -1.61 6.26
N LEU A 75 8.76 -1.37 7.42
CA LEU A 75 8.81 -0.04 8.05
C LEU A 75 10.05 0.70 7.54
N ASP A 76 10.03 1.13 6.28
CA ASP A 76 11.20 1.65 5.54
C ASP A 76 11.16 3.16 5.27
N GLY A 77 10.13 3.87 5.76
CA GLY A 77 9.98 5.31 5.53
C GLY A 77 9.13 5.65 4.31
N LYS A 78 8.68 4.64 3.55
CA LYS A 78 8.05 4.85 2.25
C LYS A 78 6.65 5.44 2.35
N HIS A 79 6.33 6.22 1.32
CA HIS A 79 4.98 6.69 1.01
C HIS A 79 4.35 5.80 -0.06
N HIS A 80 3.27 5.10 0.30
CA HIS A 80 2.56 4.16 -0.57
C HIS A 80 1.41 4.83 -1.32
N ALA A 81 1.63 5.18 -2.58
CA ALA A 81 0.62 5.84 -3.44
C ALA A 81 -0.61 4.95 -3.76
N ASP A 82 -0.47 3.64 -3.58
CA ASP A 82 -1.45 2.60 -3.86
C ASP A 82 -2.25 2.15 -2.63
N ILE A 83 -1.95 2.72 -1.46
CA ILE A 83 -2.58 2.38 -0.18
C ILE A 83 -3.32 3.60 0.38
N GLU A 84 -4.54 3.41 0.86
CA GLU A 84 -5.33 4.43 1.54
C GLU A 84 -5.89 3.88 2.85
N ILE A 85 -5.67 4.59 3.95
CA ILE A 85 -6.34 4.25 5.22
C ILE A 85 -7.81 4.68 5.10
N VAL A 86 -8.73 3.72 5.12
CA VAL A 86 -10.17 3.97 4.99
C VAL A 86 -10.92 3.88 6.32
N GLN A 87 -10.34 3.17 7.28
CA GLN A 87 -10.81 3.10 8.65
C GLN A 87 -9.60 2.85 9.55
N GLY A 88 -9.74 3.20 10.82
CA GLY A 88 -8.81 2.84 11.88
C GLY A 88 -9.52 3.00 13.21
N LEU A 89 -8.76 2.95 14.29
CA LEU A 89 -9.26 3.33 15.61
C LEU A 89 -9.77 4.78 15.62
N VAL A 90 -10.53 5.17 16.65
CA VAL A 90 -11.32 6.43 16.76
C VAL A 90 -10.58 7.68 16.26
N TRP A 91 -9.27 7.77 16.48
CA TRP A 91 -8.36 8.88 16.16
C TRP A 91 -7.69 8.87 14.77
N HIS A 92 -7.97 7.92 13.87
CA HIS A 92 -7.18 7.80 12.64
C HIS A 92 -7.42 8.95 11.62
N HIS A 93 -8.53 9.68 11.73
CA HIS A 93 -8.82 10.84 10.88
C HIS A 93 -7.98 12.08 11.24
N ASP A 94 -7.55 12.19 12.49
CA ASP A 94 -6.86 13.36 13.03
C ASP A 94 -5.32 13.28 12.88
N ARG A 95 -4.82 12.19 12.28
CA ARG A 95 -3.37 12.00 12.13
C ARG A 95 -2.77 13.08 11.23
N PRO A 96 -1.62 13.67 11.61
CA PRO A 96 -0.93 14.64 10.77
C PRO A 96 -0.53 14.00 9.44
N ARG A 97 -0.59 14.82 8.38
CA ARG A 97 -0.27 14.41 7.01
C ARG A 97 1.12 14.91 6.66
N VAL A 98 2.01 14.00 6.29
CA VAL A 98 3.34 14.33 5.78
C VAL A 98 3.24 14.48 4.25
N ALA A 99 3.83 15.55 3.72
CA ALA A 99 3.91 15.73 2.28
C ALA A 99 4.75 14.61 1.66
N ALA A 100 4.25 14.06 0.55
CA ALA A 100 4.99 13.09 -0.22
C ALA A 100 6.32 13.69 -0.71
N PRO A 101 7.45 12.97 -0.60
CA PRO A 101 8.67 13.40 -1.28
C PRO A 101 8.40 13.54 -2.78
N ALA A 102 8.98 14.54 -3.45
CA ALA A 102 8.69 14.85 -4.85
C ALA A 102 8.89 13.65 -5.81
N SER A 103 9.72 12.68 -5.42
CA SER A 103 10.00 11.44 -6.17
C SER A 103 8.98 10.30 -5.97
N SER A 104 8.04 10.39 -5.01
CA SER A 104 6.99 9.38 -4.78
C SER A 104 5.66 9.71 -5.43
N ARG A 105 5.56 10.83 -6.15
CA ARG A 105 4.52 11.01 -7.16
C ARG A 105 4.77 9.98 -8.27
N ALA A 106 4.17 8.81 -8.11
CA ALA A 106 3.84 8.00 -9.28
C ALA A 106 3.17 8.95 -10.28
N PRO A 107 3.53 8.91 -11.57
CA PRO A 107 2.86 9.76 -12.55
C PRO A 107 1.36 9.54 -12.41
N ASP A 108 0.59 10.61 -12.53
CA ASP A 108 -0.84 10.54 -12.79
C ASP A 108 -1.01 9.74 -14.09
N TRP A 109 -1.07 8.40 -13.99
CA TRP A 109 -0.86 7.50 -15.12
C TRP A 109 -2.20 7.00 -15.71
N PRO A 110 -2.43 7.11 -17.04
CA PRO A 110 -2.08 8.25 -17.90
C PRO A 110 -3.33 8.79 -18.63
N VAL A 111 -3.36 10.11 -18.85
CA VAL A 111 -4.02 10.65 -20.05
C VAL A 111 -2.98 10.55 -21.18
N ALA A 112 -3.32 9.83 -22.25
CA ALA A 112 -2.64 9.74 -23.54
C ALA A 112 -1.26 9.04 -23.61
N MET A 113 -1.27 7.74 -23.94
CA MET A 113 -0.30 7.12 -24.87
C MET A 113 -1.01 6.01 -25.66
N SER A 114 -1.84 6.38 -26.64
CA SER A 114 -2.48 5.40 -27.55
C SER A 114 -2.33 5.73 -29.03
N ARG A 115 -1.46 6.67 -29.43
CA ARG A 115 -1.20 6.91 -30.85
C ARG A 115 0.20 7.49 -31.03
N GLU A 116 1.23 6.66 -31.23
CA GLU A 116 2.39 6.98 -32.08
C GLU A 116 3.42 5.84 -32.19
N LEU A 117 2.98 4.59 -32.43
CA LEU A 117 3.87 3.53 -32.93
C LEU A 117 3.19 2.63 -33.98
N ALA A 118 2.32 3.22 -34.81
CA ALA A 118 1.81 2.58 -36.02
C ALA A 118 2.09 3.52 -37.19
N GLY A 119 3.34 3.57 -37.64
CA GLY A 119 3.76 4.44 -38.73
C GLY A 119 5.26 4.53 -38.93
N ALA A 120 5.97 3.39 -38.97
CA ALA A 120 7.29 3.30 -39.59
C ALA A 120 7.66 1.83 -39.75
N GLY A 121 7.51 1.29 -40.96
CA GLY A 121 8.02 -0.04 -41.28
C GLY A 121 7.38 -0.66 -42.52
N GLY A 122 7.96 -0.35 -43.69
CA GLY A 122 8.03 -1.21 -44.88
C GLY A 122 6.75 -1.52 -45.62
#